data_AF-A0AA38HGC3-F1
#
_entry.id   AF-A0AA38HGC3-F1
#
_cell.length_a   1.000
_cell.length_b   1.000
_cell.length_c   1.000
_cell.angle_alpha   90.00
_cell.angle_beta   90.00
_cell.angle_gamma   90.00
#
_symmetry.space_group_name_H-M   'P 1'
#
loop_
_entity.id
_entity.type
_entity.pdbx_description
1 polymer ?
#
loop_
_entity_poly.entity_id
_entity_poly.type
_entity_poly.pdbx_seq_one_letter_code
_entity_poly.pdbx_strand_id
1 'polypeptide(L)'
;MPRLWTEYLTFMSAQHKITKTRRLFDRCLRALPITQHHRIWPLYLKFVRQYNIPETTVRICRRYLQVINMTCSSFFPFSRLLRCQLEPYDVEDYIDYLKSVGKFDEAATRLATVVNDDHFASKRGKTPHQFWTELCELLSTNAAHITSLKAEPIIRSGTSAHFLPPERLNYHVVTGLVRFTDMVGHLWVALAEHFTRLKLFEKARDIYEEALSSVMTVRDFTLVQSSLIGPMGNSVYLLVGF
;
A
#
# COMPACT_ATOMS: atom_id res chain seq x y z
N MET A 1 -36.22 -3.30 -7.42
CA MET A 1 -36.44 -1.85 -7.65
C MET A 1 -35.15 -1.04 -7.49
N PRO A 2 -34.10 -1.20 -8.34
CA PRO A 2 -32.85 -0.45 -8.22
C PRO A 2 -32.83 0.86 -9.01
N ARG A 3 -33.62 0.97 -10.08
CA ARG A 3 -33.60 2.12 -11.01
C ARG A 3 -34.10 3.43 -10.39
N LEU A 4 -35.18 3.36 -9.60
CA LEU A 4 -35.70 4.52 -8.87
C LEU A 4 -34.65 5.11 -7.92
N TRP A 5 -33.91 4.24 -7.22
CA TRP A 5 -32.82 4.69 -6.37
C TRP A 5 -31.68 5.32 -7.17
N THR A 6 -31.29 4.74 -8.31
CA THR A 6 -30.22 5.33 -9.13
C THR A 6 -30.61 6.69 -9.71
N GLU A 7 -31.83 6.84 -10.22
CA GLU A 7 -32.32 8.12 -10.76
C GLU A 7 -32.49 9.18 -9.67
N TYR A 8 -32.97 8.77 -8.50
CA TYR A 8 -33.08 9.68 -7.37
C TYR A 8 -31.70 10.12 -6.85
N LEU A 9 -30.72 9.20 -6.82
CA LEU A 9 -29.35 9.50 -6.43
C LEU A 9 -28.65 10.43 -7.43
N THR A 10 -28.81 10.22 -8.74
CA THR A 10 -28.23 11.12 -9.75
C THR A 10 -28.84 12.51 -9.67
N PHE A 11 -30.17 12.61 -9.51
CA PHE A 11 -30.85 13.89 -9.30
C PHE A 11 -30.36 14.61 -8.05
N MET A 12 -30.26 13.91 -6.92
CA MET A 12 -29.78 14.49 -5.67
C MET A 12 -28.31 14.90 -5.75
N SER A 13 -27.48 14.14 -6.47
CA SER A 13 -26.08 14.50 -6.74
C SER A 13 -25.98 15.82 -7.51
N ALA A 14 -26.90 16.07 -8.46
CA ALA A 14 -26.96 17.33 -9.20
C ALA A 14 -27.39 18.54 -8.34
N GLN A 15 -28.06 18.32 -7.20
CA GLN A 15 -28.48 19.40 -6.29
C GLN A 15 -27.38 19.90 -5.33
N HIS A 16 -26.20 19.27 -5.31
CA HIS A 16 -25.04 19.67 -4.49
C HIS A 16 -25.27 19.75 -2.96
N LYS A 17 -26.33 19.12 -2.43
CA LYS A 17 -26.63 19.09 -0.98
C LYS A 17 -25.89 17.96 -0.27
N ILE A 18 -24.60 18.16 0.02
CA ILE A 18 -23.63 17.13 0.47
C ILE A 18 -24.12 16.25 1.64
N THR A 19 -24.69 16.85 2.69
CA THR A 19 -25.12 16.08 3.87
C THR A 19 -26.38 15.26 3.60
N LYS A 20 -27.31 15.80 2.81
CA LYS A 20 -28.55 15.12 2.43
C LYS A 20 -28.26 13.99 1.44
N THR A 21 -27.44 14.22 0.42
CA THR A 21 -27.01 13.19 -0.53
C THR A 21 -26.30 12.05 0.18
N ARG A 22 -25.35 12.33 1.10
CA ARG A 22 -24.67 11.30 1.90
C ARG A 22 -25.64 10.43 2.71
N ARG A 23 -26.56 11.05 3.46
CA ARG A 23 -27.57 10.32 4.26
C ARG A 23 -28.49 9.47 3.38
N LEU A 24 -28.74 9.91 2.15
CA LEU A 24 -29.59 9.23 1.18
C LEU A 24 -28.86 8.03 0.54
N PHE A 25 -27.57 8.15 0.22
CA PHE A 25 -26.72 7.01 -0.11
C PHE A 25 -26.69 5.98 1.03
N ASP A 26 -26.53 6.44 2.29
CA ASP A 26 -26.54 5.57 3.46
C ASP A 26 -27.90 4.88 3.69
N ARG A 27 -29.01 5.54 3.33
CA ARG A 27 -30.36 4.95 3.40
C ARG A 27 -30.57 3.93 2.28
N CYS A 28 -30.12 4.26 1.07
CA CYS A 28 -30.16 3.40 -0.10
C CYS A 28 -29.42 2.08 0.18
N LEU A 29 -28.17 2.15 0.66
CA LEU A 29 -27.37 0.95 0.99
C LEU A 29 -27.96 0.11 2.13
N ARG A 30 -28.76 0.70 3.03
CA ARG A 30 -29.48 -0.05 4.08
C ARG A 30 -30.76 -0.71 3.59
N ALA A 31 -31.45 -0.09 2.64
CA ALA A 31 -32.72 -0.58 2.11
C ALA A 31 -32.54 -1.69 1.06
N LEU A 32 -31.40 -1.71 0.37
CA LEU A 32 -31.14 -2.63 -0.73
C LEU A 32 -30.31 -3.86 -0.29
N PRO A 33 -30.62 -5.06 -0.80
CA PRO A 33 -29.79 -6.25 -0.61
C PRO A 33 -28.37 -6.04 -1.17
N ILE A 34 -27.40 -6.71 -0.55
CA ILE A 34 -25.96 -6.65 -0.87
C ILE A 34 -25.67 -6.88 -2.36
N THR A 35 -26.47 -7.70 -3.05
CA THR A 35 -26.35 -8.03 -4.47
C THR A 35 -26.48 -6.81 -5.39
N GLN A 36 -27.20 -5.76 -4.97
CA GLN A 36 -27.47 -4.58 -5.80
C GLN A 36 -26.49 -3.42 -5.53
N HIS A 37 -25.60 -3.58 -4.55
CA HIS A 37 -24.67 -2.53 -4.13
C HIS A 37 -23.67 -2.18 -5.23
N HIS A 38 -23.33 -3.12 -6.12
CA HIS A 38 -22.42 -2.90 -7.26
C HIS A 38 -22.81 -1.73 -8.18
N ARG A 39 -24.10 -1.37 -8.27
CA ARG A 39 -24.58 -0.25 -9.11
C ARG A 39 -24.54 1.10 -8.40
N ILE A 40 -24.60 1.07 -7.07
CA ILE A 40 -24.72 2.28 -6.25
C ILE A 40 -23.33 2.82 -5.91
N TRP A 41 -22.36 1.93 -5.66
CA TRP A 41 -20.99 2.31 -5.31
C TRP A 41 -20.28 3.18 -6.36
N PRO A 42 -20.35 2.91 -7.68
CA PRO A 42 -19.73 3.78 -8.69
C PRO A 42 -20.32 5.20 -8.68
N LEU A 43 -21.63 5.34 -8.46
CA LEU A 43 -22.28 6.65 -8.33
C LEU A 43 -21.80 7.37 -7.06
N TYR A 44 -21.62 6.62 -5.98
CA TYR A 44 -21.17 7.19 -4.71
C TYR A 44 -19.70 7.62 -4.78
N LEU A 45 -18.82 6.83 -5.40
CA LEU A 45 -17.41 7.18 -5.62
C LEU A 45 -17.27 8.40 -6.52
N LYS A 46 -18.07 8.51 -7.60
CA LYS A 46 -18.11 9.71 -8.44
C LYS A 46 -18.52 10.95 -7.65
N PHE A 47 -19.56 10.84 -6.82
CA PHE A 47 -19.99 11.91 -5.93
C PHE A 47 -18.87 12.31 -4.96
N VAL A 48 -18.22 11.34 -4.32
CA VAL A 48 -17.15 11.62 -3.34
C VAL A 48 -15.92 12.26 -4.01
N ARG A 49 -15.55 11.85 -5.23
CA ARG A 49 -14.47 12.48 -6.00
C ARG A 49 -14.77 13.94 -6.36
N GLN A 50 -16.04 14.36 -6.40
CA GLN A 50 -16.43 15.75 -6.67
C GLN A 50 -16.31 16.65 -5.43
N TYR A 51 -16.40 16.10 -4.21
CA TYR A 51 -16.33 16.88 -2.96
C TYR A 51 -15.12 16.44 -2.12
N ASN A 52 -14.10 17.28 -2.04
CA ASN A 52 -12.83 17.00 -1.35
C ASN A 52 -12.97 17.06 0.19
N ILE A 53 -13.70 16.11 0.79
CA ILE A 53 -13.78 15.94 2.25
C ILE A 53 -13.08 14.62 2.64
N PRO A 54 -11.79 14.68 3.04
CA PRO A 54 -10.92 13.49 3.13
C PRO A 54 -11.41 12.44 4.12
N GLU A 55 -11.90 12.85 5.29
CA GLU A 55 -12.36 11.90 6.31
C GLU A 55 -13.60 11.12 5.87
N THR A 56 -14.53 11.80 5.20
CA THR A 56 -15.74 11.13 4.71
C THR A 56 -15.41 10.16 3.58
N THR A 57 -14.54 10.56 2.66
CA THR A 57 -14.07 9.69 1.58
C THR A 57 -13.43 8.42 2.11
N VAL A 58 -12.49 8.55 3.05
CA VAL A 58 -11.81 7.40 3.67
C VAL A 58 -12.82 6.47 4.35
N ARG A 59 -13.79 7.01 5.11
CA ARG A 59 -14.82 6.19 5.75
C ARG A 59 -15.69 5.44 4.74
N ILE A 60 -16.03 6.09 3.64
CA ILE A 60 -16.85 5.51 2.58
C ILE A 60 -16.07 4.41 1.86
N CYS A 61 -14.82 4.66 1.49
CA CYS A 61 -13.94 3.69 0.85
C CYS A 61 -13.67 2.48 1.76
N ARG A 62 -13.45 2.68 3.07
CA ARG A 62 -13.33 1.57 4.04
C ARG A 62 -14.56 0.66 4.04
N ARG A 63 -15.77 1.26 4.02
CA ARG A 63 -17.03 0.50 3.96
C ARG A 63 -17.19 -0.25 2.65
N TYR A 64 -16.83 0.38 1.53
CA TYR A 64 -16.85 -0.24 0.22
C TYR A 64 -16.00 -1.52 0.20
N LEU A 65 -14.74 -1.42 0.67
CA LEU A 65 -13.82 -2.54 0.74
C LEU A 65 -14.29 -3.65 1.70
N GLN A 66 -14.86 -3.30 2.85
CA GLN A 66 -15.42 -4.29 3.79
C GLN A 66 -16.59 -5.08 3.19
N VAL A 67 -17.51 -4.39 2.51
CA VAL A 67 -18.67 -5.01 1.85
C VAL A 67 -18.22 -6.03 0.81
N ILE A 68 -17.20 -5.67 0.01
CA ILE A 68 -16.61 -6.57 -0.99
C ILE A 68 -16.00 -7.80 -0.30
N ASN A 69 -15.14 -7.60 0.70
CA ASN A 69 -14.48 -8.69 1.42
C ASN A 69 -15.49 -9.66 2.09
N MET A 70 -16.58 -9.14 2.65
CA MET A 70 -17.61 -9.97 3.30
C MET A 70 -18.43 -10.80 2.31
N THR A 71 -18.80 -10.25 1.14
CA THR A 71 -19.52 -11.04 0.12
C THR A 71 -18.72 -12.23 -0.40
N CYS A 72 -17.41 -12.20 -0.21
CA CYS A 72 -16.45 -13.18 -0.70
C CYS A 72 -16.15 -14.32 0.29
N SER A 73 -16.46 -14.16 1.57
CA SER A 73 -15.99 -15.09 2.63
C SER A 73 -16.93 -16.26 2.92
N SER A 74 -18.20 -16.26 2.48
CA SER A 74 -19.15 -17.24 3.02
C SER A 74 -20.25 -17.80 2.10
N PHE A 75 -20.51 -17.26 0.89
CA PHE A 75 -21.77 -17.60 0.22
C PHE A 75 -21.74 -18.02 -1.27
N PHE A 76 -20.70 -17.71 -2.06
CA PHE A 76 -20.66 -18.12 -3.48
C PHE A 76 -19.27 -18.55 -3.95
N PRO A 77 -18.95 -19.86 -3.99
CA PRO A 77 -17.66 -20.36 -4.51
C PRO A 77 -17.49 -20.12 -6.02
N PHE A 78 -18.58 -19.95 -6.79
CA PHE A 78 -18.53 -19.74 -8.24
C PHE A 78 -18.23 -18.29 -8.66
N SER A 79 -18.32 -17.32 -7.75
CA SER A 79 -18.07 -15.89 -8.04
C SER A 79 -16.60 -15.49 -7.84
N ARG A 80 -15.69 -16.45 -7.64
CA ARG A 80 -14.25 -16.18 -7.52
C ARG A 80 -13.63 -15.63 -8.81
N LEU A 81 -14.21 -15.89 -9.98
CA LEU A 81 -13.78 -15.28 -11.24
C LEU A 81 -14.25 -13.82 -11.40
N LEU A 82 -15.41 -13.47 -10.83
CA LEU A 82 -15.90 -12.09 -10.84
C LEU A 82 -15.17 -11.21 -9.80
N ARG A 83 -14.59 -11.85 -8.78
CA ARG A 83 -13.69 -11.26 -7.78
C ARG A 83 -12.54 -10.49 -8.45
N CYS A 84 -11.92 -11.08 -9.48
CA CYS A 84 -10.80 -10.50 -10.22
C CYS A 84 -11.15 -9.25 -11.04
N GLN A 85 -12.43 -8.98 -11.34
CA GLN A 85 -12.81 -7.85 -12.19
C GLN A 85 -13.19 -6.57 -11.41
N LEU A 86 -13.64 -6.68 -10.16
CA LEU A 86 -13.98 -5.51 -9.33
C LEU A 86 -12.93 -5.21 -8.26
N GLU A 87 -12.29 -6.22 -7.65
CA GLU A 87 -11.32 -6.02 -6.57
C GLU A 87 -10.10 -5.16 -6.94
N PRO A 88 -9.48 -5.27 -8.15
CA PRO A 88 -8.30 -4.47 -8.48
C PRO A 88 -8.64 -3.08 -9.05
N TYR A 89 -9.87 -2.84 -9.52
CA TYR A 89 -10.22 -1.66 -10.31
C TYR A 89 -10.17 -0.34 -9.51
N ASP A 90 -10.51 -0.39 -8.21
CA ASP A 90 -10.63 0.80 -7.34
C ASP A 90 -9.54 0.89 -6.25
N VAL A 91 -8.77 -0.17 -6.00
CA VAL A 91 -7.78 -0.20 -4.90
C VAL A 91 -6.56 0.67 -5.24
N GLU A 92 -6.07 0.63 -6.49
CA GLU A 92 -4.99 1.52 -6.95
C GLU A 92 -5.39 3.01 -6.83
N ASP A 93 -6.57 3.36 -7.35
CA ASP A 93 -7.12 4.72 -7.26
C ASP A 93 -7.29 5.17 -5.80
N TYR A 94 -7.64 4.25 -4.90
CA TYR A 94 -7.77 4.53 -3.47
C TYR A 94 -6.40 4.74 -2.80
N ILE A 95 -5.38 3.97 -3.16
CA ILE A 95 -4.01 4.16 -2.67
C ILE A 95 -3.48 5.53 -3.12
N ASP A 96 -3.68 5.90 -4.39
CA ASP A 96 -3.30 7.23 -4.91
C ASP A 96 -4.03 8.35 -4.16
N TYR A 97 -5.31 8.16 -3.85
CA TYR A 97 -6.07 9.10 -3.04
C TYR A 97 -5.54 9.20 -1.60
N LEU A 98 -5.19 8.08 -0.96
CA LEU A 98 -4.61 8.10 0.38
C LEU A 98 -3.25 8.81 0.42
N LYS A 99 -2.44 8.66 -0.63
CA LYS A 99 -1.19 9.40 -0.82
C LYS A 99 -1.43 10.90 -0.90
N SER A 100 -2.41 11.35 -1.69
CA SER A 100 -2.72 12.78 -1.82
C SER A 100 -3.28 13.40 -0.53
N VAL A 101 -3.98 12.61 0.28
CA VAL A 101 -4.51 13.02 1.60
C VAL A 101 -3.44 12.95 2.71
N GLY A 102 -2.29 12.32 2.46
CA GLY A 102 -1.22 12.16 3.46
C GLY A 102 -1.46 11.05 4.49
N LYS A 103 -2.38 10.12 4.22
CA LYS A 103 -2.64 8.96 5.09
C LYS A 103 -1.80 7.76 4.69
N PHE A 104 -0.51 7.85 4.97
CA PHE A 104 0.49 6.87 4.53
C PHE A 104 0.34 5.49 5.18
N ASP A 105 -0.08 5.41 6.44
CA ASP A 105 -0.22 4.14 7.17
C ASP A 105 -1.26 3.22 6.56
N GLU A 106 -2.42 3.80 6.22
CA GLU A 106 -3.50 3.09 5.55
C GLU A 106 -3.07 2.69 4.14
N ALA A 107 -2.37 3.57 3.42
CA ALA A 107 -1.86 3.27 2.09
C ALA A 107 -0.87 2.09 2.12
N ALA A 108 0.07 2.10 3.06
CA ALA A 108 1.07 1.05 3.23
C ALA A 108 0.43 -0.29 3.63
N THR A 109 -0.55 -0.28 4.55
CA THR A 109 -1.29 -1.50 4.94
C THR A 109 -2.04 -2.10 3.74
N ARG A 110 -2.64 -1.27 2.90
CA ARG A 110 -3.37 -1.73 1.71
C ARG A 110 -2.44 -2.22 0.60
N LEU A 111 -1.32 -1.53 0.37
CA LEU A 111 -0.30 -2.02 -0.54
C LEU A 111 0.28 -3.36 -0.09
N ALA A 112 0.50 -3.55 1.22
CA ALA A 112 0.97 -4.83 1.75
C ALA A 112 -0.02 -5.96 1.48
N THR A 113 -1.34 -5.72 1.64
CA THR A 113 -2.35 -6.72 1.27
C THR A 113 -2.32 -7.03 -0.23
N VAL A 114 -2.18 -6.01 -1.09
CA VAL A 114 -2.13 -6.19 -2.56
C VAL A 114 -0.90 -6.98 -3.00
N VAL A 115 0.26 -6.72 -2.40
CA VAL A 115 1.50 -7.45 -2.72
C VAL A 115 1.40 -8.93 -2.35
N ASN A 116 0.71 -9.26 -1.27
CA ASN A 116 0.55 -10.66 -0.84
C ASN A 116 -0.41 -11.46 -1.71
N ASP A 117 -1.25 -10.79 -2.51
CA ASP A 117 -2.24 -11.44 -3.36
C ASP A 117 -1.61 -11.79 -4.72
N ASP A 118 -1.16 -13.04 -4.88
CA ASP A 118 -0.51 -13.54 -6.11
C ASP A 118 -1.38 -13.48 -7.39
N HIS A 119 -2.69 -13.27 -7.25
CA HIS A 119 -3.66 -13.20 -8.36
C HIS A 119 -4.04 -11.77 -8.74
N PHE A 120 -3.37 -10.76 -8.18
CA PHE A 120 -3.69 -9.36 -8.44
C PHE A 120 -3.34 -8.96 -9.88
N ALA A 121 -4.35 -8.55 -10.65
CA ALA A 121 -4.20 -8.05 -12.01
C ALA A 121 -4.51 -6.53 -12.07
N SER A 122 -3.46 -5.74 -12.27
CA SER A 122 -3.49 -4.27 -12.27
C SER A 122 -4.22 -3.68 -13.47
N LYS A 123 -5.00 -2.60 -13.25
CA LYS A 123 -5.63 -1.82 -14.35
C LYS A 123 -4.58 -1.09 -15.19
N ARG A 124 -3.52 -0.62 -14.55
CA ARG A 124 -2.41 0.11 -15.18
C ARG A 124 -1.34 -0.83 -15.77
N GLY A 125 -1.55 -2.14 -15.72
CA GLY A 125 -0.53 -3.13 -16.11
C GLY A 125 0.71 -3.14 -15.23
N LYS A 126 0.63 -2.54 -14.02
CA LYS A 126 1.73 -2.55 -13.06
C LYS A 126 2.06 -3.99 -12.68
N THR A 127 3.35 -4.33 -12.68
CA THR A 127 3.82 -5.63 -12.24
C THR A 127 3.77 -5.72 -10.71
N PRO A 128 3.66 -6.92 -10.11
CA PRO A 128 3.74 -7.10 -8.65
C PRO A 128 4.98 -6.43 -8.06
N HIS A 129 6.08 -6.51 -8.80
CA HIS A 129 7.34 -5.87 -8.51
C HIS A 129 7.19 -4.34 -8.35
N GLN A 130 6.45 -3.67 -9.22
CA GLN A 130 6.25 -2.21 -9.13
C GLN A 130 5.46 -1.80 -7.88
N PHE A 131 4.50 -2.60 -7.43
CA PHE A 131 3.83 -2.35 -6.15
C PHE A 131 4.75 -2.54 -4.96
N TRP A 132 5.67 -3.51 -5.04
CA TRP A 132 6.66 -3.71 -4.01
C TRP A 132 7.60 -2.52 -3.88
N THR A 133 8.15 -2.03 -5.00
CA THR A 133 9.00 -0.82 -4.96
C THR A 133 8.23 0.39 -4.46
N GLU A 134 6.99 0.57 -4.90
CA GLU A 134 6.12 1.65 -4.44
C GLU A 134 5.83 1.56 -2.93
N LEU A 135 5.70 0.34 -2.39
CA LEU A 135 5.56 0.10 -0.96
C LEU A 135 6.86 0.46 -0.22
N CYS A 136 8.01 0.01 -0.71
CA CYS A 136 9.31 0.30 -0.10
C CYS A 136 9.63 1.81 -0.08
N GLU A 137 9.33 2.53 -1.17
CA GLU A 137 9.49 3.98 -1.25
C GLU A 137 8.57 4.73 -0.27
N LEU A 138 7.33 4.27 -0.10
CA LEU A 138 6.42 4.86 0.88
C LEU A 138 6.89 4.63 2.31
N LEU A 139 7.35 3.41 2.60
CA LEU A 139 7.92 3.07 3.90
C LEU A 139 9.15 3.94 4.19
N SER A 140 10.07 4.04 3.23
CA SER A 140 11.30 4.81 3.42
C SER A 140 11.01 6.29 3.60
N THR A 141 10.17 6.89 2.76
CA THR A 141 9.90 8.35 2.75
C THR A 141 9.15 8.80 4.00
N ASN A 142 8.18 7.99 4.48
CA ASN A 142 7.26 8.38 5.54
C ASN A 142 7.45 7.58 6.84
N ALA A 143 8.71 7.27 7.18
CA ALA A 143 9.08 6.47 8.35
C ALA A 143 8.46 6.95 9.68
N ALA A 144 8.27 8.27 9.85
CA ALA A 144 7.73 8.84 11.09
C ALA A 144 6.22 8.66 11.26
N HIS A 145 5.47 8.51 10.17
CA HIS A 145 4.02 8.36 10.23
C HIS A 145 3.61 6.89 10.41
N ILE A 146 4.38 5.96 9.84
CA ILE A 146 4.03 4.54 9.74
C ILE A 146 4.32 3.80 11.04
N THR A 147 3.28 3.65 11.85
CA THR A 147 3.34 2.92 13.13
C THR A 147 2.80 1.49 13.02
N SER A 148 1.89 1.23 12.08
CA SER A 148 1.18 -0.05 11.94
C SER A 148 2.03 -1.17 11.34
N LEU A 149 3.02 -0.82 10.51
CA LEU A 149 3.88 -1.76 9.80
C LEU A 149 5.32 -1.56 10.23
N LYS A 150 5.98 -2.62 10.67
CA LYS A 150 7.43 -2.61 10.88
C LYS A 150 8.10 -2.72 9.51
N ALA A 151 8.76 -1.64 9.06
CA ALA A 151 9.41 -1.60 7.75
C ALA A 151 10.55 -2.62 7.61
N GLU A 152 11.29 -2.88 8.69
CA GLU A 152 12.44 -3.76 8.70
C GLU A 152 12.13 -5.22 8.28
N PRO A 153 11.19 -5.97 8.91
CA PRO A 153 10.88 -7.33 8.49
C PRO A 153 10.29 -7.39 7.07
N ILE A 154 9.60 -6.34 6.63
CA ILE A 154 9.02 -6.29 5.28
C ILE A 154 10.14 -6.15 4.25
N ILE A 155 11.04 -5.18 4.40
CA ILE A 155 12.13 -4.99 3.43
C ILE A 155 13.14 -6.15 3.50
N ARG A 156 13.44 -6.66 4.70
CA ARG A 156 14.30 -7.85 4.88
C ARG A 156 13.72 -9.11 4.22
N SER A 157 12.39 -9.27 4.20
CA SER A 157 11.75 -10.40 3.50
C SER A 157 12.02 -10.43 1.99
N GLY A 158 12.37 -9.28 1.39
CA GLY A 158 12.77 -9.16 -0.01
C GLY A 158 14.27 -9.34 -0.27
N THR A 159 15.14 -9.13 0.73
CA THR A 159 16.60 -9.15 0.53
C THR A 159 17.24 -10.49 0.88
N SER A 160 16.64 -11.30 1.76
CA SER A 160 17.26 -12.56 2.16
C SER A 160 16.25 -13.70 2.40
N ALA A 161 16.38 -14.76 1.59
CA ALA A 161 15.85 -16.09 1.91
C ALA A 161 16.68 -16.81 3.00
N HIS A 162 17.70 -16.16 3.57
CA HIS A 162 18.59 -16.78 4.54
C HIS A 162 18.79 -15.88 5.75
N PHE A 163 18.61 -16.45 6.95
CA PHE A 163 19.16 -15.93 8.20
C PHE A 163 18.32 -14.89 9.00
N LEU A 164 17.10 -15.25 9.40
CA LEU A 164 16.60 -14.83 10.71
C LEU A 164 16.06 -16.07 11.45
N PRO A 165 16.49 -16.36 12.70
CA PRO A 165 15.93 -17.47 13.46
C PRO A 165 14.41 -17.28 13.66
N PRO A 166 13.60 -18.33 13.42
CA PRO A 166 12.14 -18.25 13.38
C PRO A 166 11.47 -17.92 14.73
N GLU A 167 12.21 -17.91 15.85
CA GLU A 167 11.65 -17.75 17.20
C GLU A 167 11.19 -16.33 17.57
N ARG A 168 11.46 -15.29 16.76
CA ARG A 168 11.04 -13.91 17.05
C ARG A 168 10.01 -13.30 16.10
N LEU A 169 9.57 -14.03 15.07
CA LEU A 169 8.68 -13.47 14.06
C LEU A 169 7.20 -13.86 14.28
N ASN A 170 6.53 -13.21 15.23
CA ASN A 170 5.06 -13.24 15.35
C ASN A 170 4.38 -12.41 14.24
N TYR A 171 4.85 -12.49 12.99
CA TYR A 171 4.31 -11.69 11.89
C TYR A 171 4.25 -12.49 10.59
N HIS A 172 3.16 -13.22 10.44
CA HIS A 172 2.72 -13.79 9.16
C HIS A 172 2.30 -12.64 8.24
N VAL A 173 3.20 -11.96 7.52
CA VAL A 173 2.69 -11.02 6.51
C VAL A 173 3.37 -11.00 5.15
N VAL A 174 4.62 -11.38 4.90
CA VAL A 174 5.08 -11.35 3.48
C VAL A 174 6.05 -12.48 3.19
N THR A 175 5.52 -13.64 2.76
CA THR A 175 6.29 -14.84 2.40
C THR A 175 6.53 -14.98 0.89
N GLY A 176 6.08 -14.01 0.08
CA GLY A 176 6.00 -14.14 -1.38
C GLY A 176 7.24 -13.70 -2.17
N LEU A 177 8.31 -13.21 -1.54
CA LEU A 177 9.29 -12.34 -2.22
C LEU A 177 10.69 -12.89 -2.45
N VAL A 178 10.86 -14.22 -2.41
CA VAL A 178 12.11 -14.90 -2.81
C VAL A 178 12.48 -14.68 -4.31
N ARG A 179 11.64 -13.97 -5.08
CA ARG A 179 11.67 -13.96 -6.56
C ARG A 179 12.28 -12.71 -7.22
N PHE A 180 12.77 -11.72 -6.48
CA PHE A 180 13.23 -10.46 -7.10
C PHE A 180 14.66 -10.10 -6.71
N THR A 181 15.61 -10.83 -7.31
CA THR A 181 17.06 -10.71 -7.09
C THR A 181 17.70 -9.47 -7.73
N ASP A 182 17.00 -8.81 -8.65
CA ASP A 182 17.64 -7.88 -9.58
C ASP A 182 17.77 -6.45 -9.05
N MET A 183 17.19 -6.15 -7.88
CA MET A 183 17.20 -4.81 -7.26
C MET A 183 17.40 -4.84 -5.75
N VAL A 184 18.22 -5.78 -5.27
CA VAL A 184 18.56 -5.92 -3.86
C VAL A 184 19.26 -4.66 -3.33
N GLY A 185 20.10 -4.00 -4.15
CA GLY A 185 20.79 -2.76 -3.76
C GLY A 185 19.81 -1.62 -3.43
N HIS A 186 18.79 -1.41 -4.26
CA HIS A 186 17.78 -0.37 -4.02
C HIS A 186 16.98 -0.61 -2.74
N LEU A 187 16.70 -1.87 -2.41
CA LEU A 187 16.00 -2.24 -1.18
C LEU A 187 16.83 -1.92 0.07
N TRP A 188 18.13 -2.25 0.07
CA TRP A 188 19.03 -1.90 1.16
C TRP A 188 19.14 -0.40 1.38
N VAL A 189 19.20 0.39 0.30
CA VAL A 189 19.21 1.86 0.38
C VAL A 189 17.90 2.38 0.96
N ALA A 190 16.75 1.88 0.49
CA ALA A 190 15.45 2.29 1.03
C ALA A 190 15.30 1.96 2.53
N LEU A 191 15.81 0.80 2.96
CA LEU A 191 15.84 0.39 4.36
C LEU A 191 16.74 1.31 5.19
N ALA A 192 17.94 1.62 4.71
CA ALA A 192 18.87 2.50 5.41
C ALA A 192 18.36 3.94 5.48
N GLU A 193 17.72 4.45 4.42
CA GLU A 193 17.07 5.75 4.42
C GLU A 193 15.95 5.85 5.45
N HIS A 194 15.16 4.78 5.64
CA HIS A 194 14.13 4.72 6.67
C HIS A 194 14.72 4.94 8.08
N PHE A 195 15.80 4.24 8.44
CA PHE A 195 16.44 4.41 9.75
C PHE A 195 17.17 5.75 9.91
N THR A 196 17.75 6.25 8.81
CA THR A 196 18.35 7.59 8.75
C THR A 196 17.31 8.66 9.06
N ARG A 197 16.09 8.54 8.49
CA ARG A 197 14.97 9.46 8.78
C ARG A 197 14.45 9.34 10.21
N LEU A 198 14.50 8.15 10.82
CA LEU A 198 14.23 7.95 12.24
C LEU A 198 15.35 8.44 13.18
N LYS A 199 16.45 8.99 12.63
CA LYS A 199 17.66 9.45 13.37
C LYS A 199 18.37 8.33 14.15
N LEU A 200 18.17 7.07 13.74
CA LEU A 200 18.85 5.91 14.32
C LEU A 200 20.06 5.53 13.45
N PHE A 201 21.11 6.37 13.52
CA PHE A 201 22.29 6.24 12.64
C PHE A 201 23.11 4.98 12.89
N GLU A 202 23.19 4.51 14.14
CA GLU A 202 23.90 3.27 14.48
C GLU A 202 23.29 2.08 13.76
N LYS A 203 21.96 1.93 13.83
CA LYS A 203 21.25 0.87 13.09
C LYS A 203 21.39 1.03 11.58
N ALA A 204 21.32 2.25 11.07
CA ALA A 204 21.53 2.49 9.64
C ALA A 204 22.93 2.04 9.19
N ARG A 205 23.96 2.25 10.02
CA ARG A 205 25.32 1.77 9.77
C ARG A 205 25.39 0.24 9.77
N ASP A 206 24.81 -0.42 10.78
CA ASP A 206 24.79 -1.89 10.85
C ASP A 206 24.16 -2.50 9.59
N ILE A 207 23.06 -1.88 9.13
CA ILE A 207 22.36 -2.26 7.89
C ILE A 207 23.23 -2.07 6.65
N TYR A 208 23.98 -0.96 6.57
CA TYR A 208 24.90 -0.73 5.46
C TYR A 208 26.06 -1.72 5.44
N GLU A 209 26.62 -2.07 6.60
CA GLU A 209 27.66 -3.10 6.73
C GLU A 209 27.14 -4.48 6.32
N GLU A 210 25.92 -4.83 6.75
CA GLU A 210 25.21 -6.06 6.33
C GLU A 210 24.96 -6.06 4.80
N ALA A 211 24.52 -4.94 4.24
CA ALA A 211 24.29 -4.79 2.80
C ALA A 211 25.58 -4.99 2.00
N LEU A 212 26.69 -4.37 2.40
CA LEU A 212 27.98 -4.52 1.72
C LEU A 212 28.50 -5.96 1.77
N SER A 213 28.19 -6.71 2.83
CA SER A 213 28.57 -8.12 2.95
C SER A 213 27.70 -9.08 2.13
N SER A 214 26.43 -8.72 1.88
CA SER A 214 25.42 -9.59 1.26
C SER A 214 25.24 -9.36 -0.24
N VAL A 215 25.54 -8.16 -0.73
CA VAL A 215 25.37 -7.80 -2.14
C VAL A 215 26.40 -8.51 -3.01
N MET A 216 25.91 -9.28 -3.99
CA MET A 216 26.77 -10.02 -4.93
C MET A 216 27.14 -9.22 -6.19
N THR A 217 26.33 -8.24 -6.60
CA THR A 217 26.55 -7.51 -7.86
C THR A 217 27.33 -6.22 -7.63
N VAL A 218 28.27 -5.92 -8.54
CA VAL A 218 29.07 -4.67 -8.49
C VAL A 218 28.17 -3.43 -8.62
N ARG A 219 27.08 -3.54 -9.38
CA ARG A 219 26.11 -2.44 -9.56
C ARG A 219 25.40 -2.09 -8.27
N ASP A 220 24.86 -3.09 -7.57
CA ASP A 220 24.19 -2.86 -6.29
C ASP A 220 25.19 -2.40 -5.22
N PHE A 221 26.43 -2.90 -5.27
CA PHE A 221 27.49 -2.51 -4.34
C PHE A 221 27.84 -1.02 -4.49
N THR A 222 28.06 -0.55 -5.71
CA THR A 222 28.33 0.87 -5.98
C THR A 222 27.15 1.77 -5.59
N LEU A 223 25.91 1.29 -5.75
CA LEU A 223 24.72 2.00 -5.31
C LEU A 223 24.63 2.13 -3.78
N VAL A 224 24.85 1.04 -3.05
CA VAL A 224 24.88 1.07 -1.57
C VAL A 224 26.02 1.96 -1.08
N GLN A 225 27.22 1.81 -1.63
CA GLN A 225 28.39 2.59 -1.24
C GLN A 225 28.21 4.10 -1.51
N SER A 226 27.65 4.47 -2.67
CA SER A 226 27.37 5.88 -2.98
C SER A 226 26.32 6.47 -2.04
N SER A 227 25.29 5.70 -1.68
CA SER A 227 24.27 6.13 -0.72
C SER A 227 24.81 6.31 0.70
N LEU A 228 25.81 5.52 1.11
CA LEU A 228 26.47 5.63 2.43
C LEU A 228 27.32 6.91 2.53
N ILE A 229 27.96 7.31 1.44
CA ILE A 229 28.83 8.50 1.40
C ILE A 229 28.01 9.79 1.56
N GLY A 230 26.79 9.88 1.04
CA GLY A 230 25.94 11.08 1.16
C GLY A 230 25.64 11.56 2.60
N PRO A 231 25.08 10.72 3.49
CA PRO A 231 24.72 11.09 4.86
C PRO A 231 25.91 11.18 5.82
N MET A 232 27.02 10.48 5.53
CA MET A 232 28.23 10.46 6.38
C MET A 232 29.37 11.36 5.86
N GLY A 233 29.17 11.95 4.68
CA GLY A 233 30.20 12.61 3.85
C GLY A 233 30.76 13.92 4.37
N ASN A 234 30.32 14.43 5.52
CA ASN A 234 30.99 15.57 6.16
C ASN A 234 31.85 15.19 7.37
N SER A 235 31.80 13.93 7.84
CA SER A 235 32.56 13.52 9.03
C SER A 235 33.58 12.40 8.79
N VAL A 236 33.52 11.70 7.66
CA VAL A 236 34.33 10.48 7.44
C VAL A 236 35.51 10.66 6.45
N TYR A 237 35.57 11.78 5.70
CA TYR A 237 36.76 12.08 4.87
C TYR A 237 38.05 12.31 5.68
N LEU A 238 37.99 12.33 7.02
CA LEU A 238 39.17 12.35 7.89
C LEU A 238 39.62 10.96 8.41
N LEU A 239 38.86 9.88 8.20
CA LEU A 239 39.17 8.59 8.82
C LEU A 239 39.40 7.42 7.85
N VAL A 240 39.10 7.56 6.56
CA VAL A 240 39.53 6.57 5.56
C VAL A 240 40.39 7.29 4.54
N GLY A 241 41.64 7.52 4.93
CA GLY A 241 42.72 7.74 3.99
C GLY A 241 42.92 6.47 3.18
N PHE A 242 42.69 6.57 1.87
CA PHE A 242 43.50 5.86 0.91
C PHE A 242 44.82 6.62 0.72
#